data_AF-A0A7R9ZMR4-F1
#
_entry.id   AF-A0A7R9ZMR4-F1
#
_cell.length_a   1.000
_cell.length_b   1.000
_cell.length_c   1.000
_cell.angle_alpha   90.00
_cell.angle_beta   90.00
_cell.angle_gamma   90.00
#
_symmetry.space_group_name_H-M   'P 1'
#
loop_
_entity.id
_entity.type
_entity.pdbx_description
1 polymer ?
#
loop_
_entity_poly.entity_id
_entity_poly.type
_entity_poly.pdbx_seq_one_letter_code
_entity_poly.pdbx_strand_id
1 'polypeptide(L)'
;AGGWLARAAVGYGMDKSRGNDLQIDIDSILGIVTLGSPHVPCPEGCVDITGGALRIVHDEFPGAFLNDRLFYVSAAGSALNVEDEQIAMPSSADSSMQSEADRMLAYQSYKLLSGQGHQDGDGIVPLPLAHLEGSNLQITLQNVFHTSMLHQQHQQHGSAASASCWYGSKEIVHQWFNPVLHKVLPAMMMQ
;
A
#
# COMPACT_ATOMS: atom_id res chain seq x y z
N ALA A 1 2.18 5.58 -2.52
CA ALA A 1 0.78 5.14 -2.34
C ALA A 1 -0.20 5.99 -3.16
N GLY A 2 -1.16 5.37 -3.83
CA GLY A 2 -2.22 6.05 -4.61
C GLY A 2 -3.46 5.20 -4.88
N GLY A 3 -3.56 3.99 -4.32
CA GLY A 3 -4.66 3.06 -4.61
C GLY A 3 -6.03 3.55 -4.16
N TRP A 4 -6.12 4.30 -3.07
CA TRP A 4 -7.38 4.93 -2.65
C TRP A 4 -7.81 6.06 -3.61
N LEU A 5 -6.87 6.77 -4.24
CA LEU A 5 -7.19 7.72 -5.32
C LEU A 5 -7.69 7.01 -6.58
N ALA A 6 -7.11 5.86 -6.93
CA ALA A 6 -7.60 5.06 -8.05
C ALA A 6 -9.04 4.56 -7.80
N ARG A 7 -9.33 4.10 -6.57
CA ARG A 7 -10.69 3.74 -6.13
C ARG A 7 -11.65 4.93 -6.22
N ALA A 8 -11.24 6.10 -5.73
CA ALA A 8 -12.02 7.33 -5.84
C ALA A 8 -12.32 7.70 -7.29
N ALA A 9 -11.29 7.64 -8.15
CA ALA A 9 -11.40 8.00 -9.56
C ALA A 9 -12.44 7.13 -10.27
N VAL A 10 -12.36 5.80 -10.12
CA VAL A 10 -13.35 4.90 -10.75
C VAL A 10 -14.74 5.03 -10.12
N GLY A 11 -14.83 5.18 -8.79
CA GLY A 11 -16.10 5.30 -8.08
C GLY A 11 -16.85 6.56 -8.49
N TYR A 12 -16.18 7.71 -8.45
CA TYR A 12 -16.77 8.98 -8.87
C TYR A 12 -16.97 9.07 -10.38
N GLY A 13 -16.07 8.50 -11.17
CA GLY A 13 -16.15 8.53 -12.63
C GLY A 13 -17.35 7.78 -13.22
N MET A 14 -17.96 6.88 -12.44
CA MET A 14 -19.20 6.18 -12.80
C MET A 14 -20.46 7.00 -12.50
N ASP A 15 -20.43 7.88 -11.51
CA ASP A 15 -21.61 8.61 -11.07
C ASP A 15 -21.88 9.82 -11.96
N LYS A 16 -22.55 9.59 -13.10
CA LYS A 16 -22.96 10.63 -14.05
C LYS A 16 -23.89 11.69 -13.44
N SER A 17 -24.48 11.41 -12.28
CA SER A 17 -25.40 12.33 -11.61
C SER A 17 -24.70 13.43 -10.81
N ARG A 18 -23.41 13.23 -10.48
CA ARG A 18 -22.63 14.19 -9.68
C ARG A 18 -22.08 15.39 -10.47
N GLY A 19 -22.40 15.52 -11.75
CA GLY A 19 -22.04 16.68 -12.58
C GLY A 19 -20.53 16.92 -12.68
N ASN A 20 -19.74 15.89 -12.41
CA ASN A 20 -18.31 15.87 -12.35
C ASN A 20 -17.73 15.74 -13.77
N ASP A 21 -16.76 16.58 -14.11
CA ASP A 21 -16.06 16.59 -15.41
C ASP A 21 -15.25 15.30 -15.66
N LEU A 22 -15.03 14.47 -14.63
CA LEU A 22 -14.41 13.16 -14.74
C LEU A 22 -15.43 12.12 -15.17
N GLN A 23 -15.47 11.81 -16.46
CA GLN A 23 -16.14 10.63 -16.99
C GLN A 23 -15.10 9.53 -17.23
N ILE A 24 -15.15 8.48 -16.41
CA ILE A 24 -14.32 7.30 -16.62
C ILE A 24 -15.22 6.21 -17.20
N ASP A 25 -14.90 5.77 -18.42
CA ASP A 25 -15.51 4.58 -18.97
C ASP A 25 -14.94 3.35 -18.28
N ILE A 26 -15.67 2.85 -17.29
CA ILE A 26 -15.25 1.72 -16.46
C ILE A 26 -15.11 0.42 -17.28
N ASP A 27 -15.83 0.29 -18.39
CA ASP A 27 -15.76 -0.87 -19.27
C ASP A 27 -14.45 -0.90 -20.08
N SER A 28 -13.75 0.23 -20.15
CA SER A 28 -12.39 0.34 -20.69
C SER A 28 -11.30 0.05 -19.64
N ILE A 29 -11.66 -0.29 -18.40
CA ILE A 29 -10.74 -0.63 -17.32
C ILE A 29 -10.88 -2.10 -16.98
N LEU A 30 -9.77 -2.85 -16.98
CA LEU A 30 -9.79 -4.27 -16.67
C LEU A 30 -9.62 -4.55 -15.17
N GLY A 31 -8.98 -3.65 -14.44
CA GLY A 31 -8.72 -3.85 -13.02
C GLY A 31 -7.93 -2.73 -12.35
N ILE A 32 -7.88 -2.80 -11.03
CA ILE A 32 -7.15 -1.87 -10.16
C ILE A 32 -6.09 -2.63 -9.40
N VAL A 33 -4.85 -2.18 -9.52
CA VAL A 33 -3.71 -2.69 -8.77
C VAL A 33 -3.25 -1.62 -7.80
N THR A 34 -3.19 -1.95 -6.52
CA THR A 34 -2.76 -1.02 -5.48
C THR A 34 -1.50 -1.55 -4.82
N LEU A 35 -0.45 -0.74 -4.81
CA LEU A 35 0.84 -1.07 -4.19
C LEU A 35 0.97 -0.22 -2.92
N GLY A 36 1.12 -0.88 -1.77
CA GLY A 36 1.36 -0.25 -0.46
C GLY A 36 0.41 0.89 -0.17
N SER A 37 -0.89 0.75 -0.47
CA SER A 37 -1.84 1.86 -0.33
C SER A 37 -2.74 1.62 0.88
N PRO A 38 -2.90 2.59 1.80
CA PRO A 38 -3.82 2.43 2.92
C PRO A 38 -5.26 2.46 2.39
N HIS A 39 -6.07 1.48 2.79
CA HIS A 39 -7.47 1.34 2.33
C HIS A 39 -8.51 1.57 3.42
N VAL A 40 -8.06 1.59 4.67
CA VAL A 40 -8.88 1.82 5.86
C VAL A 40 -8.37 3.11 6.51
N PRO A 41 -9.26 4.09 6.76
CA PRO A 41 -8.90 5.32 7.46
C PRO A 41 -8.52 5.03 8.92
N CYS A 42 -7.74 5.92 9.54
CA CYS A 42 -7.44 5.80 10.96
C CYS A 42 -8.74 5.80 11.78
N PRO A 43 -8.79 5.06 12.90
CA PRO A 43 -9.91 5.11 13.84
C PRO A 43 -10.23 6.55 14.31
N GLU A 44 -11.44 6.74 14.83
CA GLU A 44 -11.83 8.01 15.44
C GLU A 44 -10.86 8.42 16.56
N GLY A 45 -10.50 9.70 16.59
CA GLY A 45 -9.53 10.24 17.56
C GLY A 45 -8.08 10.26 17.07
N CYS A 46 -7.76 9.64 15.93
CA CYS A 46 -6.48 9.86 15.26
C CYS A 46 -6.41 11.19 14.50
N VAL A 47 -5.19 11.67 14.25
CA VAL A 47 -4.95 12.72 13.24
C VAL A 47 -5.08 12.12 11.84
N ASP A 48 -6.04 12.60 11.05
CA ASP A 48 -6.20 12.20 9.65
C ASP A 48 -5.29 13.03 8.73
N ILE A 49 -4.15 12.46 8.36
CA ILE A 49 -3.19 13.09 7.43
C ILE A 49 -3.72 13.22 6.00
N THR A 50 -4.80 12.52 5.66
CA THR A 50 -5.47 12.62 4.35
C THR A 50 -6.55 13.70 4.33
N GLY A 51 -6.78 14.39 5.46
CA GLY A 51 -7.77 15.47 5.57
C GLY A 51 -9.21 15.02 5.30
N GLY A 52 -9.55 13.77 5.62
CA GLY A 52 -10.85 13.16 5.35
C GLY A 52 -10.96 12.45 4.01
N ALA A 53 -9.99 12.60 3.10
CA ALA A 53 -10.10 12.03 1.76
C ALA A 53 -10.17 10.50 1.77
N LEU A 54 -9.33 9.83 2.56
CA LEU A 54 -9.37 8.36 2.67
C LEU A 54 -10.66 7.88 3.34
N ARG A 55 -11.17 8.62 4.34
CA ARG A 55 -12.46 8.35 4.98
C ARG A 55 -13.60 8.39 3.98
N ILE A 56 -13.71 9.46 3.20
CA ILE A 56 -14.74 9.61 2.17
C ILE A 56 -14.70 8.44 1.17
N VAL A 57 -13.50 8.07 0.69
CA VAL A 57 -13.37 6.94 -0.25
C VAL A 57 -13.76 5.62 0.39
N HIS A 58 -13.39 5.40 1.65
CA HIS A 58 -13.74 4.19 2.38
C HIS A 58 -15.26 4.07 2.59
N ASP A 59 -15.93 5.17 2.94
CA ASP A 59 -17.35 5.19 3.23
C ASP A 59 -18.20 5.13 1.95
N GLU A 60 -17.82 5.86 0.89
CA GLU A 60 -18.57 5.88 -0.37
C GLU A 60 -18.29 4.66 -1.26
N PHE A 61 -17.05 4.15 -1.25
CA PHE A 61 -16.62 3.05 -2.11
C PHE A 61 -15.93 1.94 -1.31
N PRO A 62 -16.61 1.29 -0.35
CA PRO A 62 -16.00 0.35 0.59
C PRO A 62 -15.35 -0.85 -0.10
N GLY A 63 -14.20 -1.28 0.42
CA GLY A 63 -13.46 -2.41 -0.11
C GLY A 63 -13.18 -2.33 -1.62
N ALA A 64 -13.15 -3.50 -2.26
CA ALA A 64 -13.18 -3.63 -3.70
C ALA A 64 -14.61 -3.41 -4.23
N PHE A 65 -15.08 -2.16 -4.14
CA PHE A 65 -16.46 -1.76 -4.39
C PHE A 65 -17.05 -2.23 -5.75
N LEU A 66 -16.21 -2.29 -6.80
CA LEU A 66 -16.61 -2.71 -8.14
C LEU A 66 -16.08 -4.10 -8.51
N ASN A 67 -15.89 -5.01 -7.55
CA ASN A 67 -15.28 -6.32 -7.81
C ASN A 67 -16.13 -7.26 -8.70
N ASP A 68 -17.38 -6.89 -8.97
CA ASP A 68 -18.28 -7.52 -9.93
C ASP A 68 -17.96 -7.13 -11.38
N ARG A 69 -17.28 -6.00 -11.58
CA ARG A 69 -16.92 -5.45 -12.90
C ARG A 69 -15.42 -5.37 -13.15
N LEU A 70 -14.63 -5.12 -12.10
CA LEU A 70 -13.19 -4.91 -12.17
C LEU A 70 -12.43 -5.95 -11.37
N PHE A 71 -11.25 -6.33 -11.87
CA PHE A 71 -10.33 -7.15 -11.11
C PHE A 71 -9.50 -6.29 -10.14
N TYR A 72 -9.56 -6.58 -8.84
CA TYR A 72 -8.81 -5.88 -7.81
C TYR A 72 -7.62 -6.69 -7.31
N VAL A 73 -6.44 -6.06 -7.28
CA VAL A 73 -5.23 -6.59 -6.65
C VAL A 73 -4.71 -5.60 -5.62
N SER A 74 -4.49 -6.07 -4.40
CA SER A 74 -3.78 -5.31 -3.37
C SER A 74 -2.46 -5.98 -3.01
N ALA A 75 -1.34 -5.32 -3.32
CA ALA A 75 -0.01 -5.78 -2.98
C ALA A 75 0.56 -4.96 -1.82
N ALA A 76 0.94 -5.64 -0.76
CA ALA A 76 1.48 -5.06 0.46
C ALA A 76 2.92 -5.52 0.68
N GLY A 77 3.79 -4.60 1.10
CA GLY A 77 5.18 -4.88 1.39
C GLY A 77 5.33 -5.16 2.89
N SER A 78 6.22 -6.07 3.23
CA SER A 78 6.56 -6.42 4.61
C SER A 78 8.08 -6.35 4.77
N ALA A 79 8.60 -5.13 4.79
CA ALA A 79 10.04 -4.87 4.94
C ALA A 79 10.47 -4.70 6.39
N LEU A 80 9.59 -4.13 7.22
CA LEU A 80 9.91 -3.83 8.61
C LEU A 80 8.83 -4.41 9.52
N ASN A 81 9.30 -5.11 10.54
CA ASN A 81 8.54 -5.45 11.72
C ASN A 81 8.93 -4.46 12.83
N VAL A 82 7.93 -3.83 13.45
CA VAL A 82 8.11 -2.89 14.56
C VAL A 82 7.50 -3.50 15.81
N GLU A 83 8.34 -3.98 16.74
CA GLU A 83 7.91 -4.56 18.03
C GLU A 83 8.07 -3.56 19.18
N ASP A 84 7.31 -3.76 20.27
CA ASP A 84 7.28 -2.90 21.47
C ASP A 84 8.68 -2.60 22.07
N GLU A 85 9.59 -3.57 22.02
CA GLU A 85 10.92 -3.48 22.64
C GLU A 85 11.96 -2.79 21.75
N GLN A 86 11.67 -2.58 20.45
CA GLN A 86 12.64 -2.14 19.45
C GLN A 86 12.68 -0.63 19.23
N ILE A 87 11.93 0.14 20.01
CA ILE A 87 11.87 1.62 19.98
C ILE A 87 12.60 2.19 21.20
N ALA A 88 13.85 1.78 21.38
CA ALA A 88 14.76 2.47 22.29
C ALA A 88 15.37 3.69 21.58
N MET A 89 15.63 4.76 22.33
CA MET A 89 16.41 5.88 21.80
C MET A 89 17.80 5.38 21.37
N PRO A 90 18.32 5.82 20.22
CA PRO A 90 19.59 5.34 19.70
C PRO A 90 20.73 5.54 20.72
N SER A 91 21.25 4.45 21.29
CA SER A 91 22.27 4.49 22.36
C SER A 91 23.72 4.19 21.94
N SER A 92 24.03 3.94 20.65
CA SER A 92 25.43 3.74 20.23
C SER A 92 25.65 3.73 18.72
N ALA A 93 26.70 4.43 18.25
CA ALA A 93 27.07 4.69 16.85
C ALA A 93 27.59 3.48 16.04
N ASP A 94 26.87 2.36 16.04
CA ASP A 94 27.13 1.22 15.16
C ASP A 94 25.94 1.02 14.19
N SER A 95 26.10 0.14 13.21
CA SER A 95 25.14 -0.29 12.18
C SER A 95 23.70 -0.60 12.66
N SER A 96 23.47 -0.72 13.98
CA SER A 96 22.16 -0.82 14.63
C SER A 96 21.35 0.48 14.64
N MET A 97 21.99 1.67 14.59
CA MET A 97 21.31 2.99 14.66
C MET A 97 20.34 3.25 13.50
N GLN A 98 20.68 2.80 12.29
CA GLN A 98 19.92 3.16 11.10
C GLN A 98 18.70 2.25 10.91
N SER A 99 18.84 0.98 11.29
CA SER A 99 17.71 0.05 11.38
C SER A 99 16.68 0.53 12.43
N GLU A 100 17.15 1.18 13.50
CA GLU A 100 16.29 1.87 14.48
C GLU A 100 15.64 3.12 13.90
N ALA A 101 16.35 3.93 13.10
CA ALA A 101 15.78 5.10 12.43
C ALA A 101 14.68 4.73 11.42
N ASP A 102 14.90 3.68 10.62
CA ASP A 102 13.91 3.12 9.70
C ASP A 102 12.68 2.59 10.46
N ARG A 103 12.90 1.85 11.56
CA ARG A 103 11.82 1.38 12.45
C ARG A 103 11.07 2.53 13.13
N MET A 104 11.76 3.60 13.53
CA MET A 104 11.14 4.79 14.13
C MET A 104 10.26 5.52 13.11
N LEU A 105 10.72 5.69 11.88
CA LEU A 105 9.93 6.26 10.80
C LEU A 105 8.70 5.39 10.50
N ALA A 106 8.88 4.08 10.44
CA ALA A 106 7.80 3.12 10.26
C ALA A 106 6.77 3.22 11.40
N TYR A 107 7.23 3.20 12.66
CA TYR A 107 6.39 3.34 13.85
C TYR A 107 5.52 4.60 13.81
N GLN A 108 6.15 5.75 13.53
CA GLN A 108 5.45 7.03 13.44
C GLN A 108 4.42 7.01 12.30
N SER A 109 4.80 6.47 11.13
CA SER A 109 3.91 6.37 9.97
C SER A 109 2.72 5.45 10.26
N TYR A 110 2.96 4.29 10.86
CA TYR A 110 1.92 3.31 11.20
C TYR A 110 0.97 3.87 12.26
N LYS A 111 1.50 4.57 13.26
CA LYS A 111 0.69 5.24 14.29
C LYS A 111 -0.20 6.34 13.68
N LEU A 112 0.32 7.11 12.73
CA LEU A 112 -0.48 8.13 12.01
C LEU A 112 -1.59 7.51 11.16
N LEU A 113 -1.33 6.36 10.51
CA LEU A 113 -2.30 5.73 9.62
C LEU A 113 -3.34 4.87 10.32
N SER A 114 -2.96 4.17 11.39
CA SER A 114 -3.78 3.13 12.03
C SER A 114 -4.04 3.35 13.52
N GLY A 115 -3.40 4.35 14.13
CA GLY A 115 -3.42 4.57 15.58
C GLY A 115 -2.47 3.64 16.35
N GLN A 116 -1.89 2.64 15.69
CA GLN A 116 -0.99 1.65 16.28
C GLN A 116 0.37 1.66 15.57
N GLY A 117 1.45 1.77 16.32
CA GLY A 117 2.79 1.83 15.72
C GLY A 117 3.52 0.49 15.61
N HIS A 118 3.17 -0.49 16.45
CA HIS A 118 3.85 -1.79 16.52
C HIS A 118 3.21 -2.80 15.55
N GLN A 119 3.64 -2.77 14.30
CA GLN A 119 3.07 -3.58 13.22
C GLN A 119 4.13 -3.93 12.17
N ASP A 120 3.82 -4.94 11.36
CA ASP A 120 4.51 -5.20 10.10
C ASP A 120 4.09 -4.21 9.02
N GLY A 121 4.98 -3.92 8.07
CA GLY A 121 4.63 -3.15 6.88
C GLY A 121 5.82 -2.79 5.99
N ASP A 122 5.58 -1.88 5.06
CA ASP A 122 6.55 -1.48 4.04
C ASP A 122 7.42 -0.27 4.45
N GLY A 123 7.38 0.10 5.73
CA GLY A 123 8.05 1.27 6.30
C GLY A 123 7.23 2.57 6.24
N ILE A 124 6.08 2.58 5.57
CA ILE A 124 5.14 3.72 5.58
C ILE A 124 3.72 3.24 5.91
N VAL A 125 3.24 2.19 5.25
CA VAL A 125 1.88 1.65 5.40
C VAL A 125 1.96 0.31 6.12
N PRO A 126 1.22 0.15 7.23
CA PRO A 126 1.17 -1.13 7.93
C PRO A 126 0.41 -2.16 7.09
N LEU A 127 0.87 -3.40 7.15
CA LEU A 127 0.38 -4.53 6.34
C LEU A 127 -1.16 -4.70 6.40
N PRO A 128 -1.82 -4.63 7.57
CA PRO A 128 -3.28 -4.76 7.65
C PRO A 128 -4.06 -3.67 6.88
N LEU A 129 -3.48 -2.47 6.73
CA LEU A 129 -4.11 -1.36 6.02
C LEU A 129 -3.84 -1.42 4.51
N ALA A 130 -2.77 -2.12 4.09
CA ALA A 130 -2.37 -2.22 2.70
C ALA A 130 -3.19 -3.24 1.89
N HIS A 131 -3.78 -4.22 2.57
CA HIS A 131 -4.68 -5.19 1.95
C HIS A 131 -6.10 -4.63 1.87
N LEU A 132 -6.68 -4.69 0.66
CA LEU A 132 -8.03 -4.22 0.40
C LEU A 132 -9.03 -5.36 0.58
N GLU A 133 -10.00 -5.17 1.46
CA GLU A 133 -11.11 -6.13 1.63
C GLU A 133 -11.85 -6.35 0.30
N GLY A 134 -12.21 -7.60 0.01
CA GLY A 134 -12.94 -7.97 -1.20
C GLY A 134 -12.10 -7.96 -2.49
N SER A 135 -10.81 -7.62 -2.43
CA SER A 135 -9.95 -7.70 -3.62
C SER A 135 -9.81 -9.15 -4.10
N ASN A 136 -9.84 -9.37 -5.41
CA ASN A 136 -9.75 -10.70 -5.99
C ASN A 136 -8.38 -11.36 -5.73
N LEU A 137 -7.34 -10.57 -5.49
CA LEU A 137 -6.01 -11.07 -5.12
C LEU A 137 -5.33 -10.13 -4.12
N GLN A 138 -4.86 -10.71 -3.01
CA GLN A 138 -4.02 -10.05 -2.01
C GLN A 138 -2.62 -10.66 -2.07
N ILE A 139 -1.58 -9.83 -2.22
CA ILE A 139 -0.19 -10.27 -2.35
C ILE A 139 0.64 -9.62 -1.25
N THR A 140 1.29 -10.42 -0.41
CA THR A 140 2.30 -9.91 0.54
C THR A 140 3.70 -10.15 -0.02
N LEU A 141 4.45 -9.07 -0.21
CA LEU A 141 5.81 -9.08 -0.73
C LEU A 141 6.81 -8.92 0.42
N GLN A 142 7.60 -9.96 0.65
CA GLN A 142 8.58 -10.00 1.74
C GLN A 142 9.78 -9.10 1.43
N ASN A 143 10.27 -8.35 2.43
CA ASN A 143 11.43 -7.46 2.31
C ASN A 143 11.26 -6.34 1.26
N VAL A 144 10.03 -5.83 1.09
CA VAL A 144 9.70 -4.76 0.13
C VAL A 144 9.26 -3.49 0.83
N PHE A 145 10.02 -2.42 0.58
CA PHE A 145 9.77 -1.07 1.07
C PHE A 145 8.79 -0.29 0.20
N HIS A 146 8.17 0.72 0.80
CA HIS A 146 7.21 1.60 0.15
C HIS A 146 7.80 2.41 -1.00
N THR A 147 9.01 2.93 -0.81
CA THR A 147 9.67 3.84 -1.76
C THR A 147 11.08 3.39 -2.08
N SER A 148 11.55 3.79 -3.25
CA SER A 148 12.96 3.63 -3.63
C SER A 148 13.92 4.34 -2.67
N MET A 149 13.50 5.45 -2.06
CA MET A 149 14.30 6.19 -1.09
C MET A 149 14.56 5.37 0.17
N LEU A 150 13.52 4.77 0.76
CA LEU A 150 13.68 3.90 1.94
C LEU A 150 14.56 2.69 1.62
N HIS A 151 14.34 2.08 0.45
CA HIS A 151 15.19 1.01 -0.05
C HIS A 151 16.66 1.44 -0.20
N GLN A 152 16.93 2.60 -0.81
CA GLN A 152 18.30 3.11 -0.98
C GLN A 152 18.96 3.46 0.35
N GLN A 153 18.22 4.08 1.28
CA GLN A 153 18.69 4.40 2.62
C GLN A 153 19.11 3.12 3.37
N HIS A 154 18.27 2.09 3.32
CA HIS A 154 18.52 0.78 3.92
C HIS A 154 19.73 0.07 3.28
N GLN A 155 19.92 0.17 1.96
CA GLN A 155 21.03 -0.46 1.23
C GLN A 155 22.38 0.24 1.42
N GLN A 156 22.42 1.59 1.46
CA GLN A 156 23.68 2.35 1.50
C GLN A 156 24.51 2.14 2.78
N HIS A 157 23.92 1.56 3.83
CA HIS A 157 24.54 1.51 5.16
C HIS A 157 24.81 0.08 5.66
N GLY A 158 24.86 -0.90 4.75
CA GLY A 158 25.52 -2.19 5.00
C GLY A 158 24.73 -3.25 5.77
N SER A 159 23.40 -3.13 5.87
CA SER A 159 22.57 -4.24 6.34
C SER A 159 22.57 -5.36 5.28
N ALA A 160 23.49 -6.32 5.43
CA ALA A 160 23.62 -7.49 4.57
C ALA A 160 22.46 -8.51 4.76
N ALA A 161 21.48 -8.21 5.61
CA ALA A 161 20.37 -9.09 5.89
C ALA A 161 19.25 -8.88 4.86
N SER A 162 19.27 -9.74 3.83
CA SER A 162 18.28 -9.93 2.77
C SER A 162 18.16 -8.79 1.74
N ALA A 163 18.01 -9.18 0.48
CA ALA A 163 17.89 -8.26 -0.67
C ALA A 163 16.60 -7.42 -0.54
N SER A 164 16.68 -6.33 0.22
CA SER A 164 15.58 -5.39 0.33
C SER A 164 15.32 -4.74 -1.02
N CYS A 165 14.05 -4.62 -1.40
CA CYS A 165 13.59 -4.03 -2.65
C CYS A 165 12.54 -2.96 -2.37
N TRP A 166 12.09 -2.25 -3.41
CA TRP A 166 10.85 -1.49 -3.36
C TRP A 166 9.92 -1.99 -4.47
N TYR A 167 8.65 -1.61 -4.47
CA TYR A 167 7.66 -2.15 -5.41
C TYR A 167 8.05 -2.09 -6.90
N GLY A 168 8.87 -1.12 -7.31
CA GLY A 168 9.36 -0.97 -8.68
C GLY A 168 10.71 -1.65 -8.98
N SER A 169 11.32 -2.34 -8.01
CA SER A 169 12.56 -3.10 -8.21
C SER A 169 12.36 -4.21 -9.26
N LYS A 170 13.34 -4.39 -10.15
CA LYS A 170 13.29 -5.42 -11.20
C LYS A 170 13.18 -6.83 -10.63
N GLU A 171 13.77 -7.02 -9.45
CA GLU A 171 13.82 -8.26 -8.68
C GLU A 171 12.45 -8.63 -8.09
N ILE A 172 11.51 -7.68 -7.96
CA ILE A 172 10.21 -7.93 -7.33
C ILE A 172 9.01 -7.66 -8.25
N VAL A 173 9.17 -6.85 -9.30
CA VAL A 173 8.05 -6.41 -10.15
C VAL A 173 7.21 -7.58 -10.67
N HIS A 174 7.86 -8.68 -11.03
CA HIS A 174 7.21 -9.88 -11.53
C HIS A 174 6.27 -10.55 -10.51
N GLN A 175 6.52 -10.38 -9.20
CA GLN A 175 5.73 -11.03 -8.15
C GLN A 175 4.34 -10.45 -8.00
N TRP A 176 4.13 -9.16 -8.32
CA TRP A 176 2.80 -8.56 -8.35
C TRP A 176 2.28 -8.37 -9.78
N PHE A 177 3.16 -8.12 -10.75
CA PHE A 177 2.75 -7.86 -12.14
C PHE A 177 2.32 -9.13 -12.88
N ASN A 178 3.04 -10.25 -12.75
CA ASN A 178 2.66 -11.47 -13.47
C ASN A 178 1.31 -12.02 -13.00
N PRO A 179 0.98 -12.08 -11.69
CA PRO A 179 -0.35 -12.49 -11.26
C PRO A 179 -1.46 -11.61 -11.81
N VAL A 180 -1.23 -10.29 -11.93
CA VAL A 180 -2.15 -9.37 -12.62
C VAL A 180 -2.29 -9.79 -14.07
N LEU A 181 -1.19 -9.88 -14.82
CA LEU A 181 -1.19 -10.27 -16.24
C LEU A 181 -1.94 -11.57 -16.50
N HIS A 182 -1.69 -12.61 -15.71
CA HIS A 182 -2.36 -13.91 -15.86
C HIS A 182 -3.88 -13.84 -15.67
N LYS A 183 -4.37 -12.82 -14.95
CA LYS A 183 -5.80 -12.61 -14.74
C LYS A 183 -6.41 -11.76 -15.84
N VAL A 184 -5.67 -10.79 -16.41
CA VAL A 184 -6.18 -9.93 -17.48
C VAL A 184 -6.05 -10.52 -18.88
N LEU A 185 -4.99 -11.28 -19.16
CA LEU A 185 -4.75 -11.84 -20.50
C LEU A 185 -5.88 -12.76 -21.00
N PRO A 186 -6.46 -13.66 -20.18
CA PRO A 186 -7.60 -14.46 -20.62
C PRO A 186 -8.83 -13.62 -20.97
N ALA A 187 -9.06 -12.51 -20.26
CA ALA A 187 -10.16 -11.61 -20.54
C ALA A 187 -10.00 -10.88 -21.89
N MET A 188 -8.77 -10.58 -22.29
CA MET A 188 -8.46 -9.93 -23.58
C MET A 188 -8.56 -10.89 -24.79
N MET A 189 -8.41 -12.20 -24.59
CA MET A 189 -8.49 -13.19 -25.67
C MET A 189 -9.93 -13.64 -26.00
N MET A 190 -10.92 -13.16 -25.27
CA MET A 190 -12.34 -13.48 -25.47
C MET A 190 -13.17 -12.35 -26.11
N GLN A 191 -12.52 -11.23 -26.47
CA GLN A 191 -13.11 -10.12 -27.24
C GLN A 191 -12.68 -10.20 -28.71
#